data_AF-A0A3B0UU77-F1
#
_entry.id   AF-A0A3B0UU77-F1
#
_cell.length_a   1.000
_cell.length_b   1.000
_cell.length_c   1.000
_cell.angle_alpha   90.00
_cell.angle_beta   90.00
_cell.angle_gamma   90.00
#
_symmetry.space_group_name_H-M   'P 1'
#
loop_
_entity.id
_entity.type
_entity.pdbx_description
1 polymer ?
#
loop_
_entity_poly.entity_id
_entity_poly.type
_entity_poly.pdbx_seq_one_letter_code
_entity_poly.pdbx_strand_id
1 'polypeptide(L)'
;MFDDSLLDKFCRTFYGFGNYNGRYWFIGMEEAGGESETAVANRLAQWQTQGMPETEDLVVHATGLGWAGNYFGKRPKNQPTWNKLIRIILSAEGNNPVTLNKVKQFQRTALGRQESDNCLLELFPLPSPSTNKWIYAEYSNLPYLSDRKAYRSHLAELRVAYLRHKIEEYRPKMVVFYGWRYKDWWRKVANVSFEQNDEEKFLVGKNSDTTFFITKHPTAQGVTMDYFHHVGQIMMER
;
A
#
# COMPACT_ATOMS: atom_id res chain seq x y z
N MET A 1 3.22 -25.83 8.83
CA MET A 1 2.76 -24.90 9.87
C MET A 1 3.67 -23.68 9.83
N PHE A 2 3.15 -22.49 10.07
CA PHE A 2 3.95 -21.26 10.14
C PHE A 2 4.77 -21.21 11.44
N ASP A 3 5.88 -20.47 11.41
CA ASP A 3 6.54 -20.00 12.63
C ASP A 3 5.71 -18.83 13.17
N ASP A 4 4.94 -19.09 14.24
CA ASP A 4 4.05 -18.10 14.86
C ASP A 4 4.80 -16.89 15.42
N SER A 5 6.05 -17.05 15.88
CA SER A 5 6.86 -15.94 16.37
C SER A 5 7.26 -15.01 15.23
N LEU A 6 7.72 -15.59 14.12
CA LEU A 6 8.07 -14.83 12.91
C LEU A 6 6.82 -14.17 12.28
N LEU A 7 5.69 -14.88 12.25
CA LEU A 7 4.43 -14.39 11.70
C LEU A 7 3.83 -13.26 12.55
N ASP A 8 3.83 -13.36 13.89
CA ASP A 8 3.39 -12.27 14.78
C ASP A 8 4.30 -11.05 14.62
N LYS A 9 5.63 -11.26 14.55
CA LYS A 9 6.56 -10.17 14.30
C LYS A 9 6.28 -9.47 12.97
N PHE A 10 6.08 -10.24 11.89
CA PHE A 10 5.70 -9.70 10.58
C PHE A 10 4.40 -8.88 10.67
N CYS A 11 3.39 -9.39 11.37
CA CYS A 11 2.12 -8.69 11.59
C CYS A 11 2.29 -7.33 12.28
N ARG A 12 3.27 -7.20 13.17
CA ARG A 12 3.50 -5.99 13.98
C ARG A 12 4.44 -5.00 13.30
N THR A 13 5.45 -5.47 12.57
CA THR A 13 6.56 -4.63 12.15
C THR A 13 6.68 -4.42 10.65
N PHE A 14 6.16 -5.30 9.79
CA PHE A 14 6.17 -5.04 8.34
C PHE A 14 5.04 -4.08 7.97
N TYR A 15 5.33 -3.05 7.17
CA TYR A 15 4.38 -2.03 6.73
C TYR A 15 4.27 -1.88 5.22
N GLY A 16 5.24 -2.37 4.43
CA GLY A 16 5.15 -2.36 2.97
C GLY A 16 6.49 -2.11 2.29
N PHE A 17 6.50 -1.22 1.30
CA PHE A 17 7.62 -1.01 0.37
C PHE A 17 7.99 0.46 0.16
N GLY A 18 9.25 0.69 -0.17
CA GLY A 18 9.83 2.02 -0.34
C GLY A 18 10.38 2.56 0.97
N ASN A 19 10.28 3.88 1.18
CA ASN A 19 10.85 4.55 2.34
C ASN A 19 9.91 5.66 2.84
N TYR A 20 10.02 5.99 4.13
CA TYR A 20 9.19 7.04 4.74
C TYR A 20 9.60 8.46 4.33
N ASN A 21 10.81 8.69 3.81
CA ASN A 21 11.21 10.03 3.36
C ASN A 21 10.56 10.45 2.02
N GLY A 22 9.90 9.53 1.31
CA GLY A 22 9.22 9.83 0.05
C GLY A 22 8.06 10.80 0.24
N ARG A 23 7.89 11.75 -0.67
CA ARG A 23 6.81 12.75 -0.65
C ARG A 23 5.42 12.15 -0.89
N TYR A 24 5.35 10.98 -1.52
CA TYR A 24 4.09 10.35 -1.97
C TYR A 24 3.85 9.01 -1.30
N TRP A 25 2.88 8.94 -0.39
CA TRP A 25 2.52 7.70 0.30
C TRP A 25 1.20 7.16 -0.22
N PHE A 26 1.15 5.86 -0.47
CA PHE A 26 -0.06 5.13 -0.82
C PHE A 26 -0.33 4.08 0.23
N ILE A 27 -1.48 4.15 0.89
CA ILE A 27 -1.82 3.27 1.99
C ILE A 27 -3.05 2.44 1.63
N GLY A 28 -2.80 1.14 1.43
CA GLY A 28 -3.80 0.14 1.11
C GLY A 28 -4.31 -0.61 2.34
N MET A 29 -5.28 -1.50 2.08
CA MET A 29 -5.93 -2.30 3.10
C MET A 29 -5.09 -3.50 3.53
N GLU A 30 -4.69 -4.33 2.56
CA GLU A 30 -4.11 -5.66 2.73
C GLU A 30 -3.19 -5.96 1.53
N GLU A 31 -2.06 -6.64 1.79
CA GLU A 31 -1.15 -7.12 0.77
C GLU A 31 -1.81 -8.12 -0.21
N ALA A 32 -1.33 -8.13 -1.47
CA ALA A 32 -1.73 -9.15 -2.44
C ALA A 32 -0.92 -10.45 -2.28
N GLY A 33 -1.53 -11.57 -2.71
CA GLY A 33 -0.92 -12.90 -2.70
C GLY A 33 -1.50 -13.79 -1.60
N GLY A 34 -0.69 -14.68 -1.04
CA GLY A 34 -1.12 -15.58 0.04
C GLY A 34 -1.98 -16.73 -0.47
N GLU A 35 -1.73 -17.20 -1.69
CA GLU A 35 -2.50 -18.27 -2.33
C GLU A 35 -2.24 -19.63 -1.67
N SER A 36 -1.12 -19.80 -0.97
CA SER A 36 -0.76 -21.04 -0.29
C SER A 36 0.12 -20.79 0.94
N GLU A 37 0.18 -21.80 1.81
CA GLU A 37 1.11 -21.84 2.94
C GLU A 37 2.56 -21.61 2.47
N THR A 38 3.00 -22.32 1.43
CA THR A 38 4.36 -22.20 0.88
C THR A 38 4.66 -20.77 0.40
N ALA A 39 3.69 -20.11 -0.24
CA ALA A 39 3.88 -18.74 -0.71
C ALA A 39 4.10 -17.76 0.45
N VAL A 40 3.32 -17.92 1.53
CA VAL A 40 3.48 -17.10 2.75
C VAL A 40 4.79 -17.43 3.47
N ALA A 41 5.12 -18.72 3.63
CA ALA A 41 6.36 -19.16 4.27
C ALA A 41 7.60 -18.62 3.55
N ASN A 42 7.63 -18.67 2.21
CA ASN A 42 8.72 -18.11 1.40
C ASN A 42 8.83 -16.59 1.59
N ARG A 43 7.71 -15.87 1.68
CA ARG A 43 7.70 -14.44 1.97
C ARG A 43 8.30 -14.13 3.33
N LEU A 44 7.89 -14.85 4.38
CA LEU A 44 8.41 -14.65 5.73
C LEU A 44 9.90 -14.96 5.80
N ALA A 45 10.35 -16.06 5.19
CA ALA A 45 11.76 -16.43 5.14
C ALA A 45 12.59 -15.38 4.41
N GLN A 46 12.12 -14.87 3.27
CA GLN A 46 12.80 -13.79 2.58
C GLN A 46 12.89 -12.53 3.44
N TRP A 47 11.77 -12.07 3.99
CA TRP A 47 11.76 -10.90 4.89
C TRP A 47 12.73 -11.07 6.06
N GLN A 48 12.79 -12.27 6.64
CA GLN A 48 13.74 -12.61 7.70
C GLN A 48 15.20 -12.47 7.24
N THR A 49 15.54 -12.97 6.04
CA THR A 49 16.91 -12.84 5.49
C THR A 49 17.29 -11.40 5.16
N GLN A 50 16.32 -10.52 4.91
CA GLN A 50 16.54 -9.08 4.73
C GLN A 50 16.68 -8.31 6.06
N GLY A 51 16.68 -9.00 7.20
CA GLY A 51 16.78 -8.38 8.52
C GLY A 51 15.46 -7.88 9.08
N MET A 52 14.33 -8.32 8.53
CA MET A 52 12.98 -7.98 8.98
C MET A 52 12.68 -6.47 9.01
N PRO A 53 12.98 -5.72 7.93
CA PRO A 53 12.76 -4.28 7.91
C PRO A 53 11.27 -3.94 7.95
N GLU A 54 10.96 -2.73 8.40
CA GLU A 54 9.58 -2.24 8.40
C GLU A 54 9.07 -1.97 6.97
N THR A 55 9.94 -1.48 6.09
CA THR A 55 9.67 -1.35 4.66
C THR A 55 10.77 -2.03 3.84
N GLU A 56 10.40 -2.72 2.77
CA GLU A 56 11.33 -3.38 1.86
C GLU A 56 11.51 -2.59 0.55
N ASP A 57 12.61 -2.83 -0.16
CA ASP A 57 12.66 -2.45 -1.57
C ASP A 57 11.79 -3.42 -2.38
N LEU A 58 10.77 -2.90 -3.07
CA LEU A 58 9.80 -3.70 -3.80
C LEU A 58 10.44 -4.60 -4.88
N VAL A 59 11.53 -4.15 -5.50
CA VAL A 59 12.20 -4.95 -6.54
C VAL A 59 13.07 -6.04 -5.92
N VAL A 60 13.74 -5.75 -4.79
CA VAL A 60 14.45 -6.78 -4.02
C VAL A 60 13.47 -7.85 -3.55
N HIS A 61 12.34 -7.42 -2.97
CA HIS A 61 11.24 -8.29 -2.57
C HIS A 61 10.78 -9.17 -3.74
N ALA A 62 10.44 -8.56 -4.88
CA ALA A 62 10.00 -9.25 -6.08
C ALA A 62 11.03 -10.24 -6.65
N THR A 63 12.31 -9.94 -6.50
CA THR A 63 13.40 -10.75 -7.03
C THR A 63 13.55 -12.02 -6.18
N GLY A 64 13.56 -11.89 -4.85
CA GLY A 64 13.63 -13.05 -3.97
C GLY A 64 12.41 -13.98 -4.06
N LEU A 65 11.23 -13.43 -4.38
CA LEU A 65 10.03 -14.22 -4.64
C LEU A 65 9.88 -14.70 -6.10
N GLY A 66 10.86 -14.43 -6.97
CA GLY A 66 10.92 -14.97 -8.32
C GLY A 66 9.94 -14.36 -9.33
N TRP A 67 9.33 -13.20 -9.04
CA TRP A 67 8.35 -12.57 -9.92
C TRP A 67 8.78 -11.20 -10.48
N ALA A 68 9.98 -10.71 -10.13
CA ALA A 68 10.50 -9.43 -10.63
C ALA A 68 10.52 -9.33 -12.17
N GLY A 69 10.86 -10.42 -12.87
CA GLY A 69 10.90 -10.45 -14.34
C GLY A 69 9.56 -10.05 -15.00
N ASN A 70 8.43 -10.31 -14.33
CA ASN A 70 7.11 -9.95 -14.83
C ASN A 70 6.84 -8.45 -14.80
N TYR A 71 7.25 -7.76 -13.74
CA TYR A 71 6.80 -6.37 -13.48
C TYR A 71 7.92 -5.33 -13.46
N PHE A 72 9.18 -5.75 -13.35
CA PHE A 72 10.36 -4.87 -13.33
C PHE A 72 11.39 -5.25 -14.42
N GLY A 73 11.05 -6.19 -15.30
CA GLY A 73 11.90 -6.56 -16.44
C GLY A 73 11.94 -5.51 -17.56
N LYS A 74 12.60 -5.83 -18.68
CA LYS A 74 12.73 -4.92 -19.85
C LYS A 74 11.37 -4.53 -20.45
N ARG A 75 10.41 -5.45 -20.46
CA ARG A 75 9.04 -5.24 -20.98
C ARG A 75 8.03 -5.59 -19.88
N PRO A 76 7.86 -4.73 -18.87
CA PRO A 76 7.06 -5.08 -17.71
C PRO A 76 5.58 -5.20 -18.07
N LYS A 77 4.92 -6.20 -17.48
CA LYS A 77 3.47 -6.30 -17.41
C LYS A 77 2.94 -5.11 -16.61
N ASN A 78 1.76 -4.63 -17.01
CA ASN A 78 1.08 -3.57 -16.28
C ASN A 78 0.41 -4.17 -15.04
N GLN A 79 0.79 -3.74 -13.84
CA GLN A 79 0.09 -4.14 -12.63
C GLN A 79 -1.10 -3.15 -12.43
N PRO A 80 -2.36 -3.60 -12.39
CA PRO A 80 -3.52 -2.71 -12.45
C PRO A 80 -3.63 -1.67 -11.31
N THR A 81 -3.27 -2.05 -10.09
CA THR A 81 -3.23 -1.17 -8.92
C THR A 81 -2.13 -0.14 -9.09
N TRP A 82 -0.89 -0.59 -9.31
CA TRP A 82 0.28 0.27 -9.45
C TRP A 82 0.14 1.25 -10.61
N ASN A 83 -0.45 0.81 -11.73
CA ASN A 83 -0.76 1.68 -12.86
C ASN A 83 -1.51 2.94 -12.42
N LYS A 84 -2.52 2.78 -11.55
CA LYS A 84 -3.35 3.88 -11.09
C LYS A 84 -2.68 4.71 -9.99
N LEU A 85 -1.94 4.10 -9.08
CA LEU A 85 -1.17 4.84 -8.07
C LEU A 85 -0.07 5.69 -8.69
N ILE A 86 0.69 5.13 -9.63
CA ILE A 86 1.74 5.83 -10.38
C ILE A 86 1.17 7.03 -11.16
N ARG A 87 -0.03 6.89 -11.71
CA ARG A 87 -0.70 7.99 -12.42
C ARG A 87 -0.94 9.20 -11.53
N ILE A 88 -1.26 9.00 -10.26
CA ILE A 88 -1.40 10.09 -9.29
C ILE A 88 -0.07 10.83 -9.15
N ILE A 89 1.04 10.11 -8.92
CA ILE A 89 2.38 10.72 -8.79
C ILE A 89 2.74 11.50 -10.06
N LEU A 90 2.64 10.86 -11.22
CA LEU A 90 3.02 11.50 -12.49
C LEU A 90 2.18 12.73 -12.77
N SER A 91 0.88 12.70 -12.45
CA SER A 91 0.00 13.87 -12.59
C SER A 91 0.34 14.96 -11.58
N ALA A 92 0.64 14.64 -10.32
CA ALA A 92 1.05 15.60 -9.29
C ALA A 92 2.41 16.27 -9.58
N GLU A 93 3.28 15.58 -10.31
CA GLU A 93 4.59 16.08 -10.78
C GLU A 93 4.50 16.78 -12.15
N GLY A 94 3.30 17.04 -12.68
CA GLY A 94 3.13 17.76 -13.96
C GLY A 94 3.51 16.97 -15.21
N ASN A 95 3.68 15.64 -15.13
CA ASN A 95 4.10 14.79 -16.26
C ASN A 95 2.98 14.46 -17.26
N ASN A 96 2.08 15.40 -17.54
CA ASN A 96 0.94 15.23 -18.44
C ASN A 96 1.36 15.35 -19.92
N PRO A 97 0.75 14.59 -20.86
CA PRO A 97 -0.17 13.50 -20.62
C PRO A 97 0.56 12.28 -20.05
N VAL A 98 -0.11 11.55 -19.15
CA VAL A 98 0.43 10.35 -18.51
C VAL A 98 0.11 9.12 -19.36
N THR A 99 1.11 8.63 -20.09
CA THR A 99 0.98 7.47 -20.98
C THR A 99 1.30 6.16 -20.23
N LEU A 100 0.83 5.02 -20.76
CA LEU A 100 1.18 3.70 -20.20
C LEU A 100 2.69 3.43 -20.21
N ASN A 101 3.43 3.98 -21.18
CA ASN A 101 4.89 3.84 -21.24
C ASN A 101 5.57 4.56 -20.08
N LYS A 102 5.16 5.81 -19.76
CA LYS A 102 5.66 6.53 -18.57
C LYS A 102 5.36 5.77 -17.28
N VAL A 103 4.14 5.22 -17.16
CA VAL A 103 3.74 4.40 -16.01
C VAL A 103 4.61 3.17 -15.88
N LYS A 104 4.82 2.40 -16.96
CA LYS A 104 5.66 1.20 -16.96
C LYS A 104 7.13 1.51 -16.67
N GLN A 105 7.62 2.64 -17.15
CA GLN A 105 8.97 3.11 -16.83
C GLN A 105 9.09 3.39 -15.33
N PHE A 106 8.17 4.16 -14.75
CA PHE A 106 8.14 4.44 -13.32
C PHE A 106 7.99 3.17 -12.48
N GLN A 107 7.08 2.27 -12.86
CA GLN A 107 6.90 0.97 -12.21
C GLN A 107 8.23 0.22 -12.13
N ARG A 108 8.98 0.19 -13.25
CA ARG A 108 10.26 -0.51 -13.32
C ARG A 108 11.34 0.13 -12.45
N THR A 109 11.42 1.45 -12.42
CA THR A 109 12.63 2.16 -11.94
C THR A 109 12.46 2.88 -10.61
N ALA A 110 11.23 3.18 -10.18
CA ALA A 110 10.99 4.10 -9.06
C ALA A 110 9.92 3.66 -8.06
N LEU A 111 8.97 2.81 -8.47
CA LEU A 111 7.90 2.37 -7.56
C LEU A 111 8.45 1.56 -6.38
N GLY A 112 8.17 2.00 -5.15
CA GLY A 112 8.50 1.25 -3.92
C GLY A 112 10.00 0.98 -3.73
N ARG A 113 10.87 1.82 -4.27
CA ARG A 113 12.33 1.72 -4.07
C ARG A 113 12.76 2.51 -2.83
N GLN A 114 13.81 2.05 -2.16
CA GLN A 114 14.35 2.75 -0.98
C GLN A 114 14.88 4.16 -1.29
N GLU A 115 15.43 4.36 -2.49
CA GLU A 115 15.99 5.65 -2.95
C GLU A 115 15.00 6.49 -3.78
N SER A 116 13.73 6.09 -3.82
CA SER A 116 12.71 6.81 -4.60
C SER A 116 11.79 7.64 -3.72
N ASP A 117 11.02 8.50 -4.36
CA ASP A 117 10.22 9.50 -3.66
C ASP A 117 8.79 9.03 -3.33
N ASN A 118 8.61 7.73 -3.13
CA ASN A 118 7.30 7.14 -2.86
C ASN A 118 7.34 5.93 -1.94
N CYS A 119 6.24 5.74 -1.23
CA CYS A 119 6.04 4.68 -0.25
C CYS A 119 4.71 3.96 -0.54
N LEU A 120 4.72 2.62 -0.53
CA LEU A 120 3.54 1.77 -0.62
C LEU A 120 3.36 1.05 0.71
N LEU A 121 2.34 1.39 1.46
CA LEU A 121 2.10 0.84 2.79
C LEU A 121 0.78 0.10 2.85
N GLU A 122 0.66 -0.83 3.77
CA GLU A 122 -0.57 -1.57 4.03
C GLU A 122 -0.95 -1.45 5.51
N LEU A 123 -2.23 -1.19 5.74
CA LEU A 123 -2.80 -1.20 7.08
C LEU A 123 -2.70 -2.59 7.71
N PHE A 124 -2.84 -3.64 6.90
CA PHE A 124 -2.71 -5.02 7.33
C PHE A 124 -1.71 -5.79 6.46
N PRO A 125 -0.62 -6.32 7.05
CA PRO A 125 0.48 -6.88 6.28
C PRO A 125 0.22 -8.28 5.72
N LEU A 126 -0.74 -9.04 6.28
CA LEU A 126 -0.94 -10.43 5.86
C LEU A 126 -1.65 -10.50 4.51
N PRO A 127 -1.03 -11.15 3.49
CA PRO A 127 -1.64 -11.26 2.20
C PRO A 127 -2.87 -12.17 2.25
N SER A 128 -3.91 -11.79 1.52
CA SER A 128 -5.10 -12.62 1.34
C SER A 128 -5.66 -12.45 -0.08
N PRO A 129 -5.79 -13.54 -0.85
CA PRO A 129 -6.13 -13.42 -2.28
C PRO A 129 -7.59 -13.06 -2.51
N SER A 130 -8.46 -13.24 -1.51
CA SER A 130 -9.86 -12.85 -1.55
C SER A 130 -10.43 -12.75 -0.14
N THR A 131 -11.59 -12.11 0.01
CA THR A 131 -12.30 -12.01 1.30
C THR A 131 -12.73 -13.35 1.88
N ASN A 132 -12.82 -14.40 1.06
CA ASN A 132 -13.33 -15.71 1.44
C ASN A 132 -12.23 -16.70 1.81
N LYS A 133 -10.96 -16.32 1.66
CA LYS A 133 -9.81 -17.19 1.94
C LYS A 133 -9.00 -16.64 3.10
N TRP A 134 -8.83 -17.43 4.16
CA TRP A 134 -8.07 -17.06 5.36
C TRP A 134 -7.28 -18.27 5.87
N ILE A 135 -6.17 -18.56 5.20
CA ILE A 135 -5.36 -19.77 5.45
C ILE A 135 -4.68 -19.76 6.82
N TYR A 136 -4.55 -18.61 7.47
CA TYR A 136 -3.83 -18.46 8.73
C TYR A 136 -4.47 -19.25 9.88
N ALA A 137 -5.79 -19.45 9.84
CA ALA A 137 -6.50 -20.28 10.81
C ALA A 137 -6.09 -21.77 10.74
N GLU A 138 -5.59 -22.23 9.59
CA GLU A 138 -5.18 -23.62 9.36
C GLU A 138 -3.71 -23.87 9.72
N TYR A 139 -2.87 -22.83 9.62
CA TYR A 139 -1.42 -22.96 9.68
C TYR A 139 -0.74 -22.19 10.82
N SER A 140 -1.50 -21.46 11.65
CA SER A 140 -1.00 -20.72 12.81
C SER A 140 -1.81 -21.05 14.07
N ASN A 141 -1.15 -21.03 15.23
CA ASN A 141 -1.83 -21.16 16.53
C ASN A 141 -2.08 -19.80 17.21
N LEU A 142 -1.75 -18.68 16.55
CA LEU A 142 -2.00 -17.34 17.08
C LEU A 142 -3.52 -17.10 17.18
N PRO A 143 -4.08 -16.85 18.38
CA PRO A 143 -5.53 -16.78 18.55
C PRO A 143 -6.20 -15.70 17.70
N TYR A 144 -5.51 -14.58 17.49
CA TYR A 144 -6.02 -13.47 16.67
C TYR A 144 -5.98 -13.75 15.17
N LEU A 145 -5.35 -14.84 14.72
CA LEU A 145 -5.36 -15.28 13.32
C LEU A 145 -6.43 -16.34 13.02
N SER A 146 -7.29 -16.67 13.98
CA SER A 146 -8.43 -17.59 13.81
C SER A 146 -9.40 -17.17 12.71
N ASP A 147 -9.63 -15.87 12.53
CA ASP A 147 -10.36 -15.33 11.41
C ASP A 147 -9.93 -13.87 11.10
N ARG A 148 -10.42 -13.34 9.98
CA ARG A 148 -10.07 -11.98 9.54
C ARG A 148 -10.61 -10.90 10.48
N LYS A 149 -11.76 -11.12 11.12
CA LYS A 149 -12.34 -10.13 12.05
C LYS A 149 -11.50 -10.03 13.31
N ALA A 150 -11.09 -11.16 13.89
CA ALA A 150 -10.17 -11.22 15.03
C ALA A 150 -8.84 -10.56 14.69
N TYR A 151 -8.27 -10.88 13.53
CA TYR A 151 -7.01 -10.33 13.05
C TYR A 151 -7.06 -8.81 12.95
N ARG A 152 -8.10 -8.29 12.28
CA ARG A 152 -8.28 -6.86 12.12
C ARG A 152 -8.49 -6.18 13.45
N SER A 153 -9.34 -6.73 14.31
CA SER A 153 -9.61 -6.17 15.64
C SER A 153 -8.36 -6.11 16.52
N HIS A 154 -7.50 -7.12 16.43
CA HIS A 154 -6.26 -7.19 17.21
C HIS A 154 -5.21 -6.16 16.76
N LEU A 155 -5.08 -5.93 15.44
CA LEU A 155 -4.02 -5.05 14.91
C LEU A 155 -4.47 -3.62 14.66
N ALA A 156 -5.77 -3.35 14.59
CA ALA A 156 -6.32 -2.08 14.13
C ALA A 156 -5.67 -0.87 14.78
N GLU A 157 -5.79 -0.79 16.10
CA GLU A 157 -5.46 0.40 16.87
C GLU A 157 -3.94 0.62 16.86
N LEU A 158 -3.18 -0.46 17.03
CA LEU A 158 -1.72 -0.46 16.97
C LEU A 158 -1.24 0.11 15.64
N ARG A 159 -1.75 -0.41 14.52
CA ARG A 159 -1.27 -0.05 13.19
C ARG A 159 -1.76 1.32 12.74
N VAL A 160 -2.97 1.72 13.13
CA VAL A 160 -3.47 3.08 12.93
C VAL A 160 -2.61 4.09 13.67
N ALA A 161 -2.30 3.84 14.94
CA ALA A 161 -1.46 4.73 15.75
C ALA A 161 -0.05 4.84 15.15
N TYR A 162 0.53 3.71 14.72
CA TYR A 162 1.85 3.69 14.11
C TYR A 162 1.91 4.47 12.79
N LEU A 163 0.98 4.21 11.87
CA LEU A 163 0.94 4.93 10.58
C LEU A 163 0.71 6.43 10.78
N ARG A 164 -0.16 6.81 11.73
CA ARG A 164 -0.35 8.23 12.09
C ARG A 164 0.96 8.85 12.58
N HIS A 165 1.63 8.20 13.53
CA HIS A 165 2.91 8.68 14.05
C HIS A 165 3.95 8.85 12.94
N LYS A 166 4.04 7.90 12.00
CA LYS A 166 4.95 8.01 10.86
C LYS A 166 4.60 9.17 9.92
N ILE A 167 3.33 9.42 9.66
CA ILE A 167 2.91 10.59 8.87
C ILE A 167 3.29 11.90 9.60
N GLU A 168 3.09 11.97 10.92
CA GLU A 168 3.45 13.14 11.74
C GLU A 168 4.97 13.37 11.78
N GLU A 169 5.75 12.29 11.85
CA GLU A 169 7.22 12.32 11.88
C GLU A 169 7.80 12.77 10.53
N TYR A 170 7.40 12.12 9.44
CA TYR A 170 8.01 12.30 8.11
C TYR A 170 7.34 13.36 7.24
N ARG A 171 6.10 13.77 7.58
CA ARG A 171 5.36 14.84 6.91
C ARG A 171 5.37 14.73 5.37
N PRO A 172 4.91 13.61 4.79
CA PRO A 172 4.85 13.46 3.35
C PRO A 172 3.96 14.55 2.73
N LYS A 173 4.30 15.00 1.52
CA LYS A 173 3.48 15.99 0.78
C LYS A 173 2.05 15.49 0.57
N MET A 174 1.92 14.19 0.26
CA MET A 174 0.64 13.56 -0.04
C MET A 174 0.54 12.15 0.54
N VAL A 175 -0.62 11.84 1.12
CA VAL A 175 -1.02 10.48 1.52
C VAL A 175 -2.33 10.12 0.83
N VAL A 176 -2.30 9.04 0.05
CA VAL A 176 -3.48 8.51 -0.64
C VAL A 176 -3.87 7.18 0.00
N PHE A 177 -4.98 7.20 0.73
CA PHE A 177 -5.66 6.00 1.16
C PHE A 177 -6.53 5.46 0.03
N TYR A 178 -6.53 4.15 -0.18
CA TYR A 178 -7.35 3.54 -1.23
C TYR A 178 -8.15 2.34 -0.72
N GLY A 179 -9.45 2.36 -1.00
CA GLY A 179 -10.41 1.37 -0.50
C GLY A 179 -11.49 2.02 0.36
N TRP A 180 -12.62 2.34 -0.25
CA TRP A 180 -13.71 3.11 0.38
C TRP A 180 -14.29 2.45 1.64
N ARG A 181 -14.31 1.11 1.69
CA ARG A 181 -14.84 0.35 2.85
C ARG A 181 -14.02 0.57 4.13
N TYR A 182 -12.82 1.16 4.03
CA TYR A 182 -11.91 1.39 5.14
C TYR A 182 -11.81 2.88 5.50
N LYS A 183 -12.70 3.73 4.93
CA LYS A 183 -12.69 5.19 5.17
C LYS A 183 -12.63 5.59 6.64
N ASP A 184 -13.27 4.84 7.53
CA ASP A 184 -13.30 5.18 8.95
C ASP A 184 -11.94 4.93 9.62
N TRP A 185 -11.16 3.97 9.09
CA TRP A 185 -9.79 3.73 9.52
C TRP A 185 -8.85 4.77 8.93
N TRP A 186 -9.05 5.14 7.67
CA TRP A 186 -8.31 6.22 7.02
C TRP A 186 -8.48 7.56 7.74
N ARG A 187 -9.71 7.88 8.17
CA ARG A 187 -9.97 9.04 9.03
C ARG A 187 -9.21 8.99 10.33
N LYS A 188 -9.11 7.83 10.97
CA LYS A 188 -8.30 7.66 12.17
C LYS A 188 -6.80 7.82 11.86
N VAL A 189 -6.28 7.22 10.78
CA VAL A 189 -4.86 7.37 10.42
C VAL A 189 -4.52 8.83 10.16
N ALA A 190 -5.30 9.51 9.33
CA ALA A 190 -5.04 10.90 8.96
C ALA A 190 -5.30 11.90 10.10
N ASN A 191 -6.25 11.61 10.98
CA ASN A 191 -6.65 12.45 12.11
C ASN A 191 -6.97 13.91 11.71
N VAL A 192 -7.65 14.08 10.57
CA VAL A 192 -8.10 15.37 10.04
C VAL A 192 -9.57 15.30 9.66
N SER A 193 -10.18 16.47 9.54
CA SER A 193 -11.48 16.63 8.89
C SER A 193 -11.35 16.37 7.39
N PHE A 194 -12.34 15.67 6.84
CA PHE A 194 -12.41 15.37 5.40
C PHE A 194 -13.64 16.02 4.80
N GLU A 195 -13.42 16.74 3.71
CA GLU A 195 -14.48 17.27 2.87
C GLU A 195 -14.72 16.30 1.70
N GLN A 196 -15.99 16.15 1.32
CA GLN A 196 -16.34 15.36 0.16
C GLN A 196 -16.22 16.24 -1.09
N ASN A 197 -15.49 15.74 -2.08
CA ASN A 197 -15.60 16.29 -3.42
C ASN A 197 -16.78 15.59 -4.12
N ASP A 198 -17.92 16.27 -4.18
CA ASP A 198 -19.18 15.73 -4.71
C ASP A 198 -19.12 15.43 -6.22
N GLU A 199 -18.27 16.14 -6.96
CA GLU A 199 -18.05 15.93 -8.38
C GLU A 199 -17.19 14.67 -8.62
N GLU A 200 -16.13 14.51 -7.82
CA GLU A 200 -15.05 13.56 -8.10
C GLU A 200 -15.07 12.28 -7.24
N LYS A 201 -15.96 12.18 -6.25
CA LYS A 201 -16.19 10.94 -5.44
C LYS A 201 -14.94 10.42 -4.72
N PHE A 202 -14.09 11.32 -4.22
CA PHE A 202 -13.09 11.07 -3.17
C PHE A 202 -13.24 12.09 -2.05
N LEU A 203 -12.59 11.81 -0.91
CA LEU A 203 -12.51 12.76 0.19
C LEU A 203 -11.12 13.40 0.23
N VAL A 204 -11.07 14.69 0.56
CA VAL A 204 -9.83 15.43 0.75
C VAL A 204 -9.77 15.97 2.17
N GLY A 205 -8.64 15.80 2.84
CA GLY A 205 -8.33 16.40 4.12
C GLY A 205 -6.93 16.99 4.08
N LYS A 206 -6.61 17.92 4.97
CA LYS A 206 -5.28 18.54 5.00
C LYS A 206 -4.88 18.93 6.42
N ASN A 207 -3.60 18.81 6.73
CA ASN A 207 -2.96 19.49 7.86
C ASN A 207 -1.90 20.49 7.33
N SER A 208 -1.00 21.02 8.17
CA SER A 208 0.01 22.00 7.74
C SER A 208 0.85 21.53 6.56
N ASP A 209 1.28 20.27 6.56
CA ASP A 209 2.34 19.76 5.70
C ASP A 209 1.87 18.69 4.70
N THR A 210 0.76 18.01 5.00
CA THR A 210 0.29 16.82 4.27
C THR A 210 -1.13 17.02 3.76
N THR A 211 -1.34 16.70 2.48
CA THR A 211 -2.67 16.55 1.89
C THR A 211 -3.05 15.08 1.84
N PHE A 212 -4.26 14.77 2.31
CA PHE A 212 -4.80 13.42 2.44
C PHE A 212 -5.92 13.20 1.43
N PHE A 213 -5.92 12.03 0.80
CA PHE A 213 -7.01 11.59 -0.08
C PHE A 213 -7.55 10.25 0.38
N ILE A 214 -8.88 10.11 0.42
CA ILE A 214 -9.54 8.80 0.52
C ILE A 214 -10.21 8.50 -0.82
N THR A 215 -9.68 7.50 -1.51
CA THR A 215 -10.06 7.16 -2.88
C THR A 215 -10.73 5.78 -2.97
N LYS A 216 -11.37 5.52 -4.10
CA LYS A 216 -11.82 4.18 -4.47
C LYS A 216 -10.61 3.26 -4.68
N HIS A 217 -10.81 1.96 -4.46
CA HIS A 217 -9.76 0.99 -4.74
C HIS A 217 -9.39 1.02 -6.24
N PRO A 218 -8.10 0.98 -6.61
CA PRO A 218 -7.67 1.00 -8.01
C PRO A 218 -8.34 -0.02 -8.91
N THR A 219 -8.67 -1.21 -8.42
CA THR A 219 -9.34 -2.26 -9.19
C THR A 219 -10.85 -2.33 -8.99
N ALA A 220 -11.47 -1.38 -8.28
CA ALA A 220 -12.92 -1.37 -8.11
C ALA A 220 -13.63 -1.15 -9.46
N GLN A 221 -14.80 -1.78 -9.60
CA GLN A 221 -15.64 -1.66 -10.80
C GLN A 221 -16.02 -0.20 -11.07
N GLY A 222 -15.92 0.21 -12.35
CA GLY A 222 -16.30 1.56 -12.78
C GLY A 222 -15.28 2.67 -12.45
N VAL A 223 -14.10 2.34 -11.92
CA VAL A 223 -13.04 3.34 -11.65
C VAL A 223 -12.10 3.48 -12.84
N THR A 224 -12.09 4.68 -13.44
CA THR A 224 -11.31 5.03 -14.63
C THR A 224 -9.86 5.41 -14.29
N MET A 225 -9.02 5.63 -15.31
CA MET A 225 -7.70 6.21 -15.13
C MET A 225 -7.78 7.72 -14.83
N ASP A 226 -8.72 8.41 -15.47
CA ASP A 226 -8.95 9.86 -15.32
C ASP A 226 -9.26 10.24 -13.88
N TYR A 227 -10.03 9.41 -13.17
CA TYR A 227 -10.25 9.55 -11.72
C TYR A 227 -8.93 9.68 -10.94
N PHE A 228 -7.92 8.87 -11.26
CA PHE A 228 -6.62 8.92 -10.58
C PHE A 228 -5.70 10.03 -11.11
N HIS A 229 -5.92 10.51 -12.33
CA HIS A 229 -5.28 11.72 -12.82
C HIS A 229 -5.76 12.96 -12.08
N HIS A 230 -7.07 13.09 -11.89
CA HIS A 230 -7.68 14.22 -11.18
C HIS A 230 -7.16 14.32 -9.73
N VAL A 231 -7.06 13.18 -9.02
CA VAL A 231 -6.45 13.15 -7.68
C VAL A 231 -5.04 13.75 -7.69
N GLY A 232 -4.22 13.39 -8.68
CA GLY A 232 -2.87 13.96 -8.81
C GLY A 232 -2.87 15.43 -9.20
N GLN A 233 -3.78 15.86 -10.06
CA GLN A 233 -3.84 17.26 -10.53
C GLN A 233 -4.21 18.25 -9.43
N ILE A 234 -5.04 17.85 -8.47
CA ILE A 234 -5.34 18.69 -7.28
C ILE A 234 -4.09 19.05 -6.49
N MET A 235 -3.06 18.19 -6.51
CA MET A 235 -1.77 18.47 -5.86
C MET A 235 -0.88 19.46 -6.62
N MET A 236 -1.15 19.72 -7.90
CA MET A 236 -0.44 20.77 -8.65
C MET A 236 -0.99 22.16 -8.34
N GLU A 237 -2.29 22.24 -8.06
CA GLU A 237 -3.02 23.50 -7.82
C GLU A 237 -2.82 24.06 -6.40
N ARG A 238 -2.02 23.38 -5.56
CA ARG A 238 -1.86 23.65 -4.12
C ARG A 238 -0.39 23.66 -3.70
#